data_AF-A0A179SFX1-F1
#
_entry.id   AF-A0A179SFX1-F1
#
_cell.length_a   1.000
_cell.length_b   1.000
_cell.length_c   1.000
_cell.angle_alpha   90.00
_cell.angle_beta   90.00
_cell.angle_gamma   90.00
#
_symmetry.space_group_name_H-M   'P 1'
#
loop_
_entity.id
_entity.type
_entity.pdbx_description
1 polymer ?
#
loop_
_entity_poly.entity_id
_entity_poly.type
_entity_poly.pdbx_seq_one_letter_code
_entity_poly.pdbx_strand_id
1 'polypeptide(L)'
;MTCAYILPRRVLDLLEPLLTGLRNAGACMVLARFLARVQAAPSTLGRAFPVDRRALAAHPDLDLTEEQVRSATAALERVGFLARVETVGSPYRATAAGVRRKPVLRKIGAAFQALFRLIHITAQKRRPRENPVPPKTPQAIAVPMGGEVSGLEAALARLAGAVLARGPRVPGEA
;
A
#
# COMPACT_ATOMS: atom_id res chain seq x y z
N MET A 1 -6.20 -12.76 11.49
CA MET A 1 -6.34 -13.43 10.18
C MET A 1 -4.98 -13.39 9.51
N THR A 2 -4.41 -14.53 9.14
CA THR A 2 -3.07 -14.59 8.54
C THR A 2 -3.09 -14.08 7.10
N CYS A 3 -2.12 -13.23 6.74
CA CYS A 3 -1.92 -12.76 5.37
C CYS A 3 -1.90 -13.94 4.37
N ALA A 4 -2.95 -14.06 3.54
CA ALA A 4 -3.17 -15.17 2.60
C ALA A 4 -2.21 -15.20 1.40
N TYR A 5 -1.16 -14.36 1.42
CA TYR A 5 -0.16 -14.34 0.37
C TYR A 5 0.76 -15.56 0.45
N ILE A 6 0.79 -16.34 -0.62
CA ILE A 6 1.69 -17.48 -0.76
C ILE A 6 3.02 -16.99 -1.30
N LEU A 7 4.07 -17.15 -0.50
CA LEU A 7 5.42 -16.81 -0.90
C LEU A 7 5.90 -17.81 -1.98
N PRO A 8 6.57 -17.35 -3.06
CA PRO A 8 7.08 -18.25 -4.09
C PRO A 8 7.97 -19.35 -3.51
N ARG A 9 7.84 -20.58 -4.01
CA ARG A 9 8.48 -21.76 -3.42
C ARG A 9 10.00 -21.62 -3.26
N ARG A 10 10.70 -21.11 -4.28
CA ARG A 10 12.14 -20.86 -4.23
C ARG A 10 12.57 -19.89 -3.13
N VAL A 11 11.70 -18.94 -2.77
CA VAL A 11 11.96 -18.00 -1.68
C VAL A 11 11.73 -18.68 -0.34
N LEU A 12 10.69 -19.52 -0.23
CA LEU A 12 10.45 -20.35 0.97
C LEU A 12 11.59 -21.32 1.23
N ASP A 13 12.03 -22.06 0.21
CA ASP A 13 13.10 -23.06 0.34
C ASP A 13 14.42 -22.44 0.83
N LEU A 14 14.68 -21.16 0.50
CA LEU A 14 15.83 -20.42 1.01
C LEU A 14 15.59 -19.88 2.42
N LEU A 15 14.40 -19.36 2.71
CA LEU A 15 14.10 -18.67 3.96
C LEU A 15 13.86 -19.63 5.13
N GLU A 16 13.19 -20.75 4.90
CA GLU A 16 12.77 -21.68 5.94
C GLU A 16 13.96 -22.29 6.71
N PRO A 17 15.03 -22.79 6.05
CA PRO A 17 16.23 -23.26 6.75
C PRO A 17 16.93 -22.18 7.56
N LEU A 18 16.90 -20.92 7.11
CA LEU A 18 17.53 -19.80 7.80
C LEU A 18 16.78 -19.37 9.06
N LEU A 19 15.49 -19.70 9.14
CA LEU A 19 14.65 -19.41 10.30
C LEU A 19 14.60 -20.59 11.29
N THR A 20 15.08 -21.77 10.90
CA THR A 20 15.13 -22.96 11.75
C THR A 20 15.89 -22.68 13.04
N GLY A 21 15.31 -23.07 14.18
CA GLY A 21 15.91 -22.88 15.51
C GLY A 21 15.70 -21.48 16.11
N LEU A 22 15.11 -20.53 15.38
CA LEU A 22 14.74 -19.24 15.95
C LEU A 22 13.43 -19.35 16.75
N ARG A 23 13.44 -18.90 18.00
CA ARG A 23 12.25 -18.87 18.87
C ARG A 23 11.07 -18.11 18.24
N ASN A 24 11.35 -17.13 17.39
CA ASN A 24 10.34 -16.30 16.71
C ASN A 24 10.21 -16.62 15.21
N ALA A 25 10.55 -17.85 14.77
CA ALA A 25 10.48 -18.26 13.36
C ALA A 25 9.09 -18.04 12.74
N GLY A 26 8.01 -18.32 13.48
CA GLY A 26 6.64 -18.08 13.02
C GLY A 26 6.36 -16.60 12.71
N ALA A 27 6.72 -15.70 13.63
CA ALA A 27 6.57 -14.26 13.43
C ALA A 27 7.44 -13.75 12.27
N CYS A 28 8.66 -14.30 12.11
CA CYS A 28 9.53 -14.00 10.97
C CYS A 28 8.87 -14.40 9.64
N MET A 29 8.28 -15.59 9.57
CA MET A 29 7.62 -16.08 8.36
C MET A 29 6.39 -15.26 8.01
N VAL A 30 5.56 -14.91 9.00
CA VAL A 30 4.38 -14.05 8.81
C VAL A 30 4.79 -12.66 8.30
N LEU A 31 5.77 -12.04 8.96
CA LEU A 31 6.28 -10.73 8.54
C LEU A 31 6.93 -10.79 7.15
N ALA A 32 7.70 -11.84 6.85
CA ALA A 32 8.33 -12.00 5.54
C ALA A 32 7.30 -12.15 4.41
N ARG A 33 6.22 -12.92 4.62
CA ARG A 33 5.11 -13.04 3.65
C ARG A 33 4.43 -11.70 3.40
N PHE A 34 4.12 -10.98 4.47
CA PHE A 34 3.52 -9.66 4.36
C PHE A 34 4.42 -8.69 3.60
N LEU A 35 5.70 -8.59 3.98
CA LEU A 35 6.67 -7.71 3.33
C LEU A 35 6.91 -8.10 1.87
N ALA A 36 6.95 -9.40 1.55
CA ALA A 36 7.06 -9.85 0.17
C ALA A 36 5.84 -9.43 -0.66
N ARG A 37 4.62 -9.53 -0.12
CA ARG A 37 3.40 -9.08 -0.80
C ARG A 37 3.49 -7.59 -1.18
N VAL A 38 3.93 -6.74 -0.24
CA VAL A 38 3.91 -5.29 -0.43
C VAL A 38 5.15 -4.72 -1.12
N GLN A 39 6.31 -5.36 -0.98
CA GLN A 39 7.60 -4.80 -1.45
C GLN A 39 8.26 -5.61 -2.56
N ALA A 40 7.82 -6.85 -2.82
CA ALA A 40 8.44 -7.67 -3.87
C ALA A 40 7.82 -7.50 -5.26
N ALA A 41 6.88 -6.57 -5.47
CA ALA A 41 6.37 -6.27 -6.80
C ALA A 41 7.47 -5.67 -7.72
N PRO A 42 7.42 -5.86 -9.05
CA PRO A 42 8.47 -5.38 -9.96
C PRO A 42 8.78 -3.88 -9.83
N SER A 43 7.76 -3.07 -9.55
CA SER A 43 7.87 -1.60 -9.41
C SER A 43 8.44 -1.16 -8.05
N THR A 44 8.36 -2.01 -7.03
CA THR A 44 8.82 -1.70 -5.65
C THR A 44 10.10 -2.44 -5.30
N LEU A 45 10.46 -3.49 -6.05
CA LEU A 45 11.57 -4.37 -5.73
C LEU A 45 12.90 -3.61 -5.70
N GLY A 46 13.58 -3.65 -4.56
CA GLY A 46 14.85 -2.96 -4.33
C GLY A 46 14.71 -1.52 -3.84
N ARG A 47 13.49 -0.96 -3.82
CA ARG A 47 13.22 0.33 -3.19
C ARG A 47 13.37 0.22 -1.67
N ALA A 48 13.95 1.25 -1.07
CA ALA A 48 14.02 1.37 0.38
C ALA A 48 12.68 1.84 0.94
N PHE A 49 12.24 1.26 2.06
CA PHE A 49 10.99 1.57 2.73
C PHE A 49 11.21 1.69 4.25
N PRO A 50 10.44 2.55 4.94
CA PRO A 50 10.45 2.59 6.40
C PRO A 50 9.69 1.37 6.95
N VAL A 51 10.18 0.83 8.07
CA VAL A 51 9.47 -0.21 8.83
C VAL A 51 8.96 0.42 10.11
N ASP A 52 7.68 0.78 10.13
CA ASP A 52 7.01 1.27 11.32
C ASP A 52 6.45 0.08 12.12
N ARG A 53 7.03 -0.14 13.30
CA ARG A 53 6.68 -1.25 14.18
C ARG A 53 5.25 -1.15 14.71
N ARG A 54 4.78 0.07 14.99
CA ARG A 54 3.44 0.31 15.54
C ARG A 54 2.37 0.08 14.48
N ALA A 55 2.61 0.62 13.28
CA ALA A 55 1.70 0.41 12.16
C ALA A 55 1.58 -1.08 11.78
N LEU A 56 2.70 -1.82 11.81
CA LEU A 56 2.70 -3.25 11.52
C LEU A 56 2.01 -4.08 12.62
N ALA A 57 2.21 -3.72 13.89
CA ALA A 57 1.55 -4.41 14.99
C ALA A 57 0.03 -4.18 15.02
N ALA A 58 -0.42 -3.01 14.60
CA ALA A 58 -1.85 -2.69 14.47
C ALA A 58 -2.48 -3.23 13.17
N HIS A 59 -1.71 -3.86 12.28
CA HIS A 59 -2.22 -4.29 10.99
C HIS A 59 -3.05 -5.59 11.14
N PRO A 60 -4.31 -5.61 10.66
CA PRO A 60 -5.23 -6.73 10.90
C PRO A 60 -4.76 -8.08 10.31
N ASP A 61 -3.96 -8.03 9.24
CA ASP A 61 -3.44 -9.23 8.55
C ASP A 61 -2.17 -9.84 9.17
N LEU A 62 -1.51 -9.15 10.10
CA LEU A 62 -0.23 -9.59 10.68
C LEU A 62 -0.42 -10.33 12.00
N ASP A 63 -1.37 -9.90 12.83
CA ASP A 63 -1.61 -10.49 14.16
C ASP A 63 -0.30 -10.68 14.96
N LEU A 64 0.57 -9.67 14.92
CA LEU A 64 1.85 -9.64 15.60
C LEU A 64 1.88 -8.50 16.62
N THR A 65 2.46 -8.74 17.79
CA THR A 65 2.71 -7.67 18.77
C THR A 65 3.88 -6.78 18.32
N GLU A 66 4.00 -5.57 18.89
CA GLU A 66 5.12 -4.66 18.57
C GLU A 66 6.49 -5.31 18.86
N GLU A 67 6.59 -6.11 19.92
CA GLU A 67 7.80 -6.85 20.28
C GLU A 67 8.11 -7.98 19.29
N GLN A 68 7.09 -8.69 18.82
CA GLN A 68 7.24 -9.70 17.77
C GLN A 68 7.69 -9.05 16.46
N VAL A 69 7.11 -7.92 16.06
CA VAL A 69 7.55 -7.17 14.88
C VAL A 69 8.99 -6.71 15.03
N ARG A 70 9.37 -6.17 16.20
CA ARG A 70 10.75 -5.73 16.48
C ARG A 70 11.74 -6.90 16.36
N SER A 71 11.46 -8.00 17.03
CA SER A 71 12.35 -9.17 17.05
C SER A 71 12.41 -9.86 15.68
N ALA A 72 11.28 -9.98 14.99
CA ALA A 72 11.21 -10.53 13.64
C ALA A 72 11.95 -9.67 12.63
N THR A 73 11.84 -8.35 12.71
CA THR A 73 12.60 -7.43 11.85
C THR A 73 14.11 -7.62 12.04
N ALA A 74 14.58 -7.72 13.29
CA ALA A 74 16.00 -7.94 13.58
C ALA A 74 16.49 -9.31 13.12
N ALA A 75 15.68 -10.36 13.28
CA ALA A 75 15.99 -11.70 12.79
C ALA A 75 16.05 -11.74 11.25
N LEU A 76 15.07 -11.14 10.57
CA LEU A 76 15.04 -11.06 9.10
C LEU A 76 16.20 -10.24 8.53
N GLU A 77 16.68 -9.23 9.25
CA GLU A 77 17.90 -8.49 8.91
C GLU A 77 19.14 -9.38 9.05
N ARG A 78 19.24 -10.16 10.15
CA ARG A 78 20.36 -11.07 10.40
C ARG A 78 20.48 -12.19 9.36
N VAL A 79 19.36 -12.77 8.93
CA VAL A 79 19.34 -13.82 7.89
C VAL A 79 19.44 -13.26 6.47
N GLY A 80 19.55 -11.94 6.32
CA GLY A 80 19.70 -11.28 5.03
C GLY A 80 18.41 -11.22 4.19
N PHE A 81 17.23 -11.50 4.77
CA PHE A 81 15.95 -11.23 4.09
C PHE A 81 15.69 -9.73 3.97
N LEU A 82 16.09 -8.96 4.99
CA LEU A 82 16.12 -7.50 4.96
C LEU A 82 17.56 -7.01 4.98
N ALA A 83 17.80 -5.91 4.27
CA ALA A 83 19.04 -5.15 4.36
C ALA A 83 18.72 -3.74 4.86
N ARG A 84 19.44 -3.30 5.89
CA ARG A 84 19.36 -1.92 6.36
C ARG A 84 19.97 -1.00 5.32
N VAL A 85 19.31 0.13 5.08
CA VAL A 85 19.83 1.18 4.21
C VAL A 85 20.36 2.28 5.11
N GLU A 86 21.66 2.54 5.01
CA GLU A 86 22.29 3.64 5.73
C GLU A 86 21.80 4.97 5.19
N THR A 87 21.32 5.82 6.08
CA THR A 87 20.92 7.18 5.75
C THR A 87 22.10 8.11 6.02
N VAL A 88 22.56 8.83 5.01
CA VAL A 88 23.62 9.82 5.15
C VAL A 88 23.14 11.01 5.99
N GLY A 89 24.03 11.56 6.81
CA GLY A 89 23.79 12.74 7.65
C GLY A 89 23.17 12.43 9.02
N SER A 90 22.71 13.48 9.72
CA SER A 90 22.23 13.34 11.10
C SER A 90 21.04 12.37 11.19
N PRO A 91 21.04 11.44 12.17
CA PRO A 91 19.90 10.56 12.44
C PRO A 91 18.71 11.31 13.05
N TYR A 92 18.86 12.59 13.36
CA TYR A 92 17.83 13.44 13.93
C TYR A 92 17.43 14.55 12.95
N ARG A 93 16.15 14.93 13.00
CA ARG A 93 15.57 16.02 12.24
C ARG A 93 14.80 16.93 13.20
N ALA A 94 15.09 18.21 13.19
CA ALA A 94 14.28 19.21 13.88
C ALA A 94 12.91 19.32 13.20
N THR A 95 11.86 19.33 14.00
CA THR A 95 10.47 19.52 13.60
C THR A 95 9.83 20.58 14.49
N ALA A 96 8.70 21.15 14.09
CA ALA A 96 7.98 22.16 14.89
C ALA A 96 7.62 21.67 16.31
N ALA A 97 7.48 20.36 16.50
CA ALA A 97 7.22 19.71 17.79
C ALA A 97 8.50 19.19 18.49
N GLY A 98 9.69 19.63 18.08
CA GLY A 98 10.98 19.24 18.64
C GLY A 98 11.81 18.31 17.74
N VAL A 99 12.84 17.69 18.30
CA VAL A 99 13.78 16.83 17.56
C VAL A 99 13.24 15.40 17.44
N ARG A 100 13.08 14.91 16.20
CA ARG A 100 12.62 13.54 15.93
C ARG A 100 13.68 12.72 15.22
N ARG A 101 13.75 11.42 15.54
CA ARG A 101 14.66 10.48 14.87
C ARG A 101 14.14 10.14 13.47
N LYS A 102 15.03 10.12 12.48
CA LYS A 102 14.73 9.67 11.11
C LYS A 102 14.34 8.18 11.11
N PRO A 103 13.40 7.78 10.26
CA PRO A 103 13.02 6.37 10.13
C PRO A 103 14.19 5.56 9.58
N VAL A 104 14.39 4.36 10.13
CA VAL A 104 15.37 3.41 9.59
C VAL A 104 14.78 2.79 8.34
N LEU A 105 15.38 3.08 7.20
CA LEU A 105 15.00 2.51 5.93
C LEU A 105 15.59 1.11 5.78
N ARG A 106 14.80 0.22 5.18
CA ARG A 106 15.19 -1.14 4.86
C ARG A 106 14.80 -1.45 3.42
N LYS A 107 15.46 -2.42 2.83
CA LYS A 107 15.09 -3.00 1.53
C LYS A 107 15.14 -4.52 1.65
N ILE A 108 14.53 -5.23 0.69
CA ILE A 108 14.71 -6.67 0.57
C ILE A 108 16.20 -6.97 0.38
N GLY A 109 16.74 -8.01 0.98
CA GLY A 109 18.16 -8.36 0.84
C GLY A 109 18.52 -8.82 -0.57
N ALA A 110 19.79 -8.68 -0.95
CA ALA A 110 20.24 -8.88 -2.33
C ALA A 110 19.92 -10.27 -2.89
N ALA A 111 20.14 -11.33 -2.10
CA ALA A 111 19.84 -12.71 -2.49
C ALA A 111 18.35 -12.90 -2.81
N PHE A 112 17.48 -12.39 -1.93
CA PHE A 112 16.04 -12.47 -2.11
C PHE A 112 15.54 -11.58 -3.26
N GLN A 113 16.13 -10.40 -3.45
CA GLN A 113 15.83 -9.56 -4.61
C GLN A 113 16.12 -10.28 -5.92
N ALA A 114 17.26 -10.98 -6.02
CA ALA A 114 17.62 -11.76 -7.20
C ALA A 114 16.58 -12.85 -7.48
N LEU A 115 16.15 -13.58 -6.44
CA LEU A 115 15.08 -14.59 -6.57
C LEU A 115 13.76 -13.98 -7.08
N PHE A 116 13.31 -12.88 -6.48
CA PHE A 116 12.08 -12.21 -6.93
C PHE A 116 12.20 -11.71 -8.38
N ARG A 117 13.35 -11.15 -8.79
CA ARG A 117 13.58 -10.75 -10.19
C ARG A 117 13.45 -11.94 -11.15
N LEU A 118 14.07 -13.08 -10.82
CA LEU A 118 13.98 -14.30 -11.63
C LEU A 118 12.54 -14.79 -11.76
N ILE A 119 11.76 -14.74 -10.67
CA ILE A 119 10.34 -15.11 -10.68
C ILE A 119 9.54 -14.18 -11.58
N HIS A 120 9.76 -12.86 -11.51
CA HIS A 120 9.05 -11.90 -12.37
C HIS A 120 9.40 -12.08 -13.84
N ILE A 121 10.68 -12.31 -14.17
CA ILE A 121 11.11 -12.57 -15.55
C ILE A 121 10.44 -13.82 -16.10
N THR A 122 10.42 -14.91 -15.33
CA THR A 122 9.79 -16.17 -15.76
C THR A 122 8.27 -16.05 -15.87
N ALA A 123 7.62 -15.31 -14.98
CA ALA A 123 6.19 -15.02 -15.07
C ALA A 123 5.84 -14.18 -16.31
N GLN A 124 6.64 -13.16 -16.64
CA GLN A 124 6.44 -12.34 -17.84
C GLN A 124 6.60 -13.15 -19.13
N LYS A 125 7.61 -14.04 -19.21
CA LYS A 125 7.83 -14.92 -20.37
C LYS A 125 6.69 -15.92 -20.60
N ARG A 126 5.98 -16.31 -19.53
CA ARG A 126 4.85 -17.24 -19.58
C ARG A 126 3.52 -16.56 -19.88
N ARG A 127 3.45 -15.23 -19.78
CA ARG A 127 2.27 -14.52 -20.25
C ARG A 127 2.21 -14.74 -21.77
N PRO A 128 1.11 -15.30 -22.31
CA PRO A 128 0.91 -15.22 -23.75
C PRO A 128 1.08 -13.76 -24.13
N ARG A 129 1.78 -13.47 -25.25
CA ARG A 129 1.74 -12.13 -25.85
C ARG A 129 0.27 -11.83 -26.01
N GLU A 130 -0.26 -10.99 -25.14
CA GLU A 130 -1.58 -10.45 -25.29
C GLU A 130 -1.50 -9.73 -26.63
N ASN A 131 -2.14 -10.32 -27.66
CA ASN A 131 -2.32 -9.62 -28.92
C ASN A 131 -2.84 -8.24 -28.52
N PRO A 132 -2.22 -7.14 -29.00
CA PRO A 132 -2.66 -5.81 -28.61
C PRO A 132 -4.16 -5.78 -28.82
N VAL A 133 -4.90 -5.61 -27.72
CA VAL A 133 -6.34 -5.41 -27.79
C VAL A 133 -6.47 -4.23 -28.76
N PRO A 134 -7.09 -4.40 -29.94
CA PRO A 134 -7.24 -3.29 -30.86
C PRO A 134 -7.85 -2.15 -30.06
N PRO A 135 -7.35 -0.91 -30.21
CA PRO A 135 -7.89 0.22 -29.48
C PRO A 135 -9.39 0.13 -29.63
N LYS A 136 -10.13 0.07 -28.51
CA LYS A 136 -11.59 0.10 -28.53
C LYS A 136 -11.92 1.29 -29.41
N THR A 137 -12.41 1.02 -30.62
CA THR A 137 -12.95 2.05 -31.49
C THR A 137 -13.90 2.80 -30.57
N PRO A 138 -13.75 4.12 -30.37
CA PRO A 138 -14.73 4.86 -29.60
C PRO A 138 -16.05 4.54 -30.27
N GLN A 139 -16.89 3.74 -29.61
CA GLN A 139 -18.26 3.56 -30.04
C GLN A 139 -18.79 4.99 -29.99
N ALA A 140 -19.02 5.54 -31.17
CA ALA A 140 -19.71 6.80 -31.32
C ALA A 140 -21.00 6.61 -30.52
N ILE A 141 -21.05 7.23 -29.35
CA ILE A 141 -22.30 7.46 -28.66
C ILE A 141 -23.07 8.30 -29.66
N ALA A 142 -24.00 7.67 -30.37
CA ALA A 142 -24.97 8.39 -31.17
C ALA A 142 -25.71 9.29 -30.19
N VAL A 143 -25.34 10.56 -30.16
CA VAL A 143 -26.09 11.60 -29.50
C VAL A 143 -27.37 11.75 -30.34
N PRO A 144 -28.57 11.43 -29.82
CA PRO A 144 -29.79 11.88 -30.48
C PRO A 144 -29.81 13.41 -30.35
N MET A 145 -29.47 14.08 -31.44
CA MET A 145 -29.80 15.48 -31.66
C MET A 145 -31.32 15.56 -31.81
N GLY A 146 -32.02 16.05 -30.77
CA GLY A 146 -33.40 16.51 -30.90
C GLY A 146 -34.22 16.45 -29.61
N GLY A 147 -34.46 17.63 -29.00
CA GLY A 147 -35.53 17.93 -28.03
C GLY A 147 -35.41 17.22 -26.67
N GLU A 148 -35.55 17.83 -25.49
CA GLU A 148 -36.25 19.04 -25.10
C GLU A 148 -35.56 19.60 -23.85
N VAL A 149 -35.28 20.90 -23.84
CA VAL A 149 -34.77 21.64 -22.68
C VAL A 149 -35.96 22.07 -21.82
N SER A 150 -36.53 21.15 -21.02
CA SER A 150 -37.66 21.51 -20.15
C SER A 150 -37.67 20.85 -18.75
N GLY A 151 -36.49 20.55 -18.21
CA GLY A 151 -36.36 20.00 -16.84
C GLY A 151 -35.71 20.95 -15.82
N LEU A 152 -34.76 21.80 -16.26
CA LEU A 152 -33.92 22.56 -15.35
C LEU A 152 -34.55 23.90 -14.93
N GLU A 153 -35.27 24.56 -15.84
CA GLU A 153 -36.09 25.75 -15.53
C GLU A 153 -37.21 25.44 -14.52
N ALA A 154 -37.88 24.28 -14.68
CA ALA A 154 -38.92 23.84 -13.76
C ALA A 154 -38.38 23.47 -12.35
N ALA A 155 -37.12 23.03 -12.27
CA ALA A 155 -36.45 22.73 -11.00
C ALA A 155 -35.97 24.02 -10.30
N LEU A 156 -35.49 25.01 -11.05
CA LEU A 156 -35.07 26.32 -10.51
C LEU A 156 -36.25 27.18 -10.05
N ALA A 157 -37.38 27.16 -10.76
CA ALA A 157 -38.60 27.87 -10.34
C ALA A 157 -39.19 27.31 -9.02
N ARG A 158 -39.06 25.99 -8.77
CA ARG A 158 -39.50 25.35 -7.52
C ARG A 158 -38.59 25.65 -6.32
N LEU A 159 -37.29 25.91 -6.56
CA LEU A 159 -36.34 26.33 -5.53
C LEU A 159 -36.47 27.82 -5.19
N ALA A 160 -36.82 28.67 -6.15
CA ALA A 160 -37.03 30.10 -5.93
C ALA A 160 -38.34 30.40 -5.16
N GLY A 161 -39.40 29.59 -5.33
CA GLY A 161 -40.67 29.75 -4.61
C GLY A 161 -40.62 29.38 -3.12
N ALA A 162 -39.67 28.56 -2.69
CA ALA A 162 -39.57 28.10 -1.29
C ALA A 162 -38.80 29.07 -0.36
N VAL A 163 -38.13 30.09 -0.92
CA VAL A 163 -37.30 31.04 -0.14
C VAL A 163 -38.04 32.33 0.22
N LEU A 164 -39.21 32.61 -0.36
CA LEU A 164 -40.01 33.82 -0.06
C LEU A 164 -41.10 33.63 1.00
N ALA A 165 -41.25 32.45 1.60
CA ALA A 165 -42.26 32.16 2.64
C ALA A 165 -41.73 32.20 4.09
N ARG A 166 -40.51 32.71 4.33
CA ARG A 166 -40.00 33.00 5.68
C ARG A 166 -39.58 34.46 5.76
N GLY A 167 -40.56 35.32 5.97
CA GLY A 167 -40.33 36.71 6.33
C GLY A 167 -39.52 36.84 7.64
N PRO A 168 -38.63 37.83 7.74
CA PRO A 168 -37.88 38.09 8.96
C PRO A 168 -38.81 38.65 10.05
N ARG A 169 -38.83 37.99 11.22
CA ARG A 169 -39.30 38.61 12.47
C ARG A 169 -38.26 39.65 12.89
N VAL A 170 -38.67 40.91 12.94
CA VAL A 170 -37.91 42.02 13.51
C VAL A 170 -38.03 41.97 15.04
N PRO A 171 -36.94 42.03 15.82
CA PRO A 171 -37.00 42.33 17.25
C PRO A 171 -36.60 43.81 17.52
N GLY A 172 -37.41 44.50 18.34
CA GLY A 172 -37.21 45.87 18.84
C GLY A 172 -38.43 46.74 18.52
N GLU A 173 -39.04 47.53 19.42
CA GLU A 173 -38.69 48.06 20.73
C GLU A 173 -39.97 48.71 21.32
N ALA A 174 -40.29 48.46 22.60
CA ALA A 174 -41.03 49.30 23.56
C ALA A 174 -41.39 48.46 24.80
#